data_AF-A0A7X7AB14-F1
#
_entry.id   AF-A0A7X7AB14-F1
#
_cell.length_a   1.000
_cell.length_b   1.000
_cell.length_c   1.000
_cell.angle_alpha   90.00
_cell.angle_beta   90.00
_cell.angle_gamma   90.00
#
_symmetry.space_group_name_H-M   'P 1'
#
loop_
_entity.id
_entity.type
_entity.pdbx_description
1 polymer ?
#
loop_
_entity_poly.entity_id
_entity_poly.type
_entity_poly.pdbx_seq_one_letter_code
_entity_poly.pdbx_strand_id
1 'polypeptide(L)'
;MKIARLRNKGELELKNEIIEYPSELAGNRNLFTGLYTGHANHPNYNINNWTGAVVKIKPNTTYTVKRWSDSNRFQVMTGNLDNGIYAKMTGTPQVVGDYNENHVDVSLTITSREDDEYLVAYLSNQGHFEDILLKVEEGNKATQYTPSPEELGLDYPDFIKKFNQKIHPEGIFLTPEIIEFPDADSFGIRAFGDMTMVSELIEDCSFKEWFWLDFVPYDESTSSSSKVRVNSQIIPYDCTLHMSLVGNQQHECYWYINGKSLRARKMITGGGEWTDNQSISISAGDELYIEVSTTLTTTTIEDTLILRLDDENGIKVAEFDFVLEPTCYLTTAMVGYFNKADDGIELTAMRELRSHSGYKYQDVLEEYAQISPIIIRGIEQSEDRDYYYNMIKDVVDNIVIWGANEEWEKAETAYLDLYYYLKERFEVV
;
A
#
# COMPACT_ATOMS: atom_id res chain seq x y z
N MET A 1 -7.07 11.75 -17.24
CA MET A 1 -7.64 10.48 -16.74
C MET A 1 -7.15 10.27 -15.30
N LYS A 2 -8.05 10.10 -14.34
CA LYS A 2 -7.70 9.83 -12.92
C LYS A 2 -8.30 8.46 -12.56
N ILE A 3 -7.46 7.52 -12.17
CA ILE A 3 -7.85 6.18 -11.72
C ILE A 3 -8.02 6.24 -10.21
N ALA A 4 -9.17 5.80 -9.70
CA ALA A 4 -9.44 5.71 -8.27
C ALA A 4 -9.54 4.22 -7.88
N ARG A 5 -8.87 3.81 -6.80
CA ARG A 5 -8.89 2.42 -6.30
C ARG A 5 -9.30 2.40 -4.84
N LEU A 6 -10.21 1.50 -4.45
CA LEU A 6 -10.53 1.30 -3.03
C LEU A 6 -9.55 0.29 -2.42
N ARG A 7 -8.91 0.62 -1.29
CA ARG A 7 -8.27 -0.36 -0.39
C ARG A 7 -9.17 -0.57 0.84
N ASN A 8 -8.94 -1.69 1.54
CA ASN A 8 -9.63 -2.17 2.75
C ASN A 8 -10.60 -1.17 3.40
N LYS A 9 -11.91 -1.52 3.47
CA LYS A 9 -12.96 -0.79 4.22
C LYS A 9 -12.75 0.74 4.31
N GLY A 10 -12.89 1.43 3.18
CA GLY A 10 -13.09 2.88 3.17
C GLY A 10 -11.83 3.72 2.94
N GLU A 11 -10.91 3.31 2.09
CA GLU A 11 -9.80 4.17 1.64
C GLU A 11 -9.81 4.26 0.11
N LEU A 12 -9.89 5.48 -0.45
CA LEU A 12 -9.89 5.73 -1.88
C LEU A 12 -8.54 6.32 -2.31
N GLU A 13 -7.74 5.54 -3.03
CA GLU A 13 -6.44 5.94 -3.53
C GLU A 13 -6.59 6.58 -4.93
N LEU A 14 -6.10 7.81 -5.07
CA LEU A 14 -5.92 8.52 -6.33
C LEU A 14 -4.44 8.83 -6.49
N LYS A 15 -3.85 8.49 -7.65
CA LYS A 15 -2.42 8.64 -8.00
C LYS A 15 -1.59 9.51 -7.01
N ASN A 16 -0.93 8.85 -6.07
CA ASN A 16 0.00 9.38 -5.06
C ASN A 16 -0.60 10.18 -3.87
N GLU A 17 -1.91 10.16 -3.65
CA GLU A 17 -2.56 10.67 -2.44
C GLU A 17 -3.53 9.61 -1.87
N ILE A 18 -3.33 9.26 -0.59
CA ILE A 18 -4.33 8.51 0.18
C ILE A 18 -5.38 9.52 0.63
N ILE A 19 -6.59 9.40 0.09
CA ILE A 19 -7.75 10.11 0.61
C ILE A 19 -8.58 9.08 1.37
N GLU A 20 -8.69 9.22 2.69
CA GLU A 20 -9.66 8.44 3.47
C GLU A 20 -11.02 8.58 2.79
N TYR A 21 -11.69 7.46 2.47
CA TYR A 21 -13.03 7.51 1.91
C TYR A 21 -13.91 8.14 2.99
N PRO A 22 -14.43 9.36 2.78
CA PRO A 22 -15.18 10.04 3.81
C PRO A 22 -16.39 9.18 4.12
N SER A 23 -16.62 8.87 5.39
CA SER A 23 -17.79 8.10 5.81
C SER A 23 -19.12 8.75 5.35
N GLU A 24 -19.07 10.04 5.05
CA GLU A 24 -20.11 10.88 4.47
C GLU A 24 -20.48 10.49 3.03
N LEU A 25 -19.54 9.87 2.30
CA LEU A 25 -19.78 9.24 1.00
C LEU A 25 -20.28 7.79 1.14
N ALA A 26 -20.16 7.17 2.33
CA ALA A 26 -20.64 5.82 2.59
C ALA A 26 -22.17 5.80 2.77
N GLY A 27 -22.89 5.71 1.65
CA GLY A 27 -24.35 5.74 1.59
C GLY A 27 -24.81 6.44 0.31
N ASN A 28 -26.12 6.65 0.12
CA ASN A 28 -26.54 7.59 -0.91
C ASN A 28 -26.06 8.99 -0.47
N ARG A 29 -25.23 9.64 -1.31
CA ARG A 29 -24.65 10.96 -1.06
C ARG A 29 -25.76 11.97 -0.69
N ASN A 30 -25.55 12.76 0.37
CA ASN A 30 -26.38 13.92 0.63
C ASN A 30 -26.16 14.96 -0.48
N LEU A 31 -27.17 15.19 -1.32
CA LEU A 31 -27.13 16.17 -2.41
C LEU A 31 -27.39 17.61 -1.94
N PHE A 32 -27.71 17.81 -0.66
CA PHE A 32 -27.90 19.13 -0.08
C PHE A 32 -26.55 19.83 0.16
N THR A 33 -26.36 21.01 -0.44
CA THR A 33 -25.09 21.76 -0.37
C THR A 33 -25.19 23.07 0.41
N GLY A 34 -26.32 23.33 1.08
CA GLY A 34 -26.53 24.52 1.92
C GLY A 34 -27.87 25.21 1.71
N LEU A 35 -28.21 26.10 2.65
CA LEU A 35 -29.47 26.83 2.66
C LEU A 35 -29.43 28.04 1.72
N TYR A 36 -30.54 28.21 1.00
CA TYR A 36 -30.82 29.41 0.25
C TYR A 36 -31.92 30.19 0.94
N THR A 37 -31.65 31.47 1.14
CA THR A 37 -32.59 32.40 1.72
C THR A 37 -32.80 33.53 0.74
N GLY A 38 -34.05 33.79 0.38
CA GLY A 38 -34.35 34.79 -0.63
C GLY A 38 -35.81 35.21 -0.64
N HIS A 39 -36.21 35.82 -1.74
CA HIS A 39 -37.59 36.18 -2.02
C HIS A 39 -38.21 35.09 -2.91
N ALA A 40 -39.38 34.56 -2.54
CA ALA A 40 -40.13 33.63 -3.37
C ALA A 40 -41.48 34.24 -3.74
N ASN A 41 -41.75 34.38 -5.03
CA ASN A 41 -43.07 34.73 -5.51
C ASN A 41 -43.85 33.43 -5.75
N HIS A 42 -44.72 33.09 -4.80
CA HIS A 42 -45.63 31.96 -4.92
C HIS A 42 -46.80 32.37 -5.84
N PRO A 43 -47.36 31.47 -6.69
CA PRO A 43 -48.43 31.81 -7.63
C PRO A 43 -49.66 32.49 -6.99
N ASN A 44 -49.87 32.24 -5.69
CA ASN A 44 -51.02 32.77 -4.94
C ASN A 44 -50.67 33.94 -3.99
N TYR A 45 -49.39 34.22 -3.70
CA TYR A 45 -48.97 35.33 -2.81
C TYR A 45 -47.45 35.55 -2.83
N ASN A 46 -47.00 36.80 -2.66
CA ASN A 46 -45.56 37.10 -2.56
C ASN A 46 -45.05 36.80 -1.15
N ILE A 47 -44.00 35.99 -1.05
CA ILE A 47 -43.36 35.65 0.22
C ILE A 47 -42.04 36.41 0.31
N ASN A 48 -42.01 37.49 1.10
CA ASN A 48 -40.86 38.39 1.26
C ASN A 48 -39.58 37.67 1.69
N ASN A 49 -39.69 36.72 2.62
CA ASN A 49 -38.57 35.94 3.12
C ASN A 49 -38.94 34.46 3.08
N TRP A 50 -38.18 33.64 2.37
CA TRP A 50 -38.29 32.19 2.46
C TRP A 50 -36.91 31.56 2.67
N THR A 51 -36.91 30.43 3.36
CA THR A 51 -35.75 29.57 3.60
C THR A 51 -36.03 28.21 2.98
N GLY A 52 -35.11 27.73 2.16
CA GLY A 52 -35.21 26.43 1.54
C GLY A 52 -33.88 25.92 1.01
N ALA A 53 -33.94 24.75 0.40
CA ALA A 53 -32.82 24.10 -0.26
C ALA A 53 -33.15 23.92 -1.74
N VAL A 54 -32.15 24.08 -2.60
CA VAL A 54 -32.27 23.84 -4.03
C VAL A 54 -31.16 22.90 -4.45
N VAL A 55 -31.54 21.81 -5.12
CA VAL A 55 -30.64 20.74 -5.55
C VAL A 55 -30.86 20.46 -7.03
N LYS A 56 -29.79 20.35 -7.81
CA LYS A 56 -29.88 19.86 -9.20
C LYS A 56 -30.21 18.38 -9.22
N ILE A 57 -31.17 17.99 -10.05
CA ILE A 57 -31.65 16.62 -10.14
C ILE A 57 -31.64 16.11 -11.58
N LYS A 58 -31.73 14.79 -11.73
CA LYS A 58 -31.89 14.10 -13.01
C LYS A 58 -33.37 13.99 -13.35
N PRO A 59 -33.73 13.97 -14.64
CA PRO A 59 -35.11 13.72 -15.06
C PRO A 59 -35.54 12.29 -14.71
N ASN A 60 -36.84 12.07 -14.53
CA ASN A 60 -37.46 10.76 -14.27
C ASN A 60 -36.81 9.95 -13.12
N THR A 61 -36.23 10.64 -12.14
CA THR A 61 -35.46 10.04 -11.05
C THR A 61 -36.18 10.25 -9.73
N THR A 62 -36.24 9.19 -8.92
CA THR A 62 -36.86 9.26 -7.59
C THR A 62 -35.85 9.73 -6.57
N TYR A 63 -36.26 10.66 -5.73
CA TYR A 63 -35.49 11.24 -4.64
C TYR A 63 -36.23 11.09 -3.33
N THR A 64 -35.50 10.85 -2.25
CA THR A 64 -36.00 10.93 -0.88
C THR A 64 -35.34 12.11 -0.19
N VAL A 65 -36.15 12.97 0.40
CA VAL A 65 -35.72 14.14 1.17
C VAL A 65 -36.09 13.90 2.61
N LYS A 66 -35.12 13.99 3.50
CA LYS A 66 -35.29 13.79 4.92
C LYS A 66 -34.83 15.01 5.71
N ARG A 67 -35.63 15.44 6.68
CA ARG A 67 -35.37 16.59 7.54
C ARG A 67 -35.40 16.19 9.02
N TRP A 68 -34.35 16.54 9.74
CA TRP A 68 -34.25 16.43 11.19
C TRP A 68 -34.10 17.81 11.85
N SER A 69 -35.12 18.65 11.69
CA SER A 69 -35.17 19.94 12.38
C SER A 69 -36.60 20.36 12.67
N ASP A 70 -36.73 21.21 13.69
CA ASP A 70 -37.99 21.85 14.08
C ASP A 70 -38.34 22.94 13.07
N SER A 71 -39.01 22.54 12.01
CA SER A 71 -39.72 23.47 11.16
C SER A 71 -41.20 23.09 11.05
N ASN A 72 -42.05 24.10 11.17
CA ASN A 72 -43.50 23.99 11.02
C ASN A 72 -43.94 23.76 9.57
N ARG A 73 -43.01 23.71 8.60
CA ARG A 73 -43.31 23.44 7.19
C ARG A 73 -42.25 22.59 6.52
N PHE A 74 -42.68 21.52 5.87
CA PHE A 74 -41.80 20.74 5.00
C PHE A 74 -42.52 20.46 3.70
N GLN A 75 -42.07 21.10 2.62
CA GLN A 75 -42.61 20.82 1.29
C GLN A 75 -41.48 20.46 0.34
N VAL A 76 -41.70 19.44 -0.48
CA VAL A 76 -40.75 18.97 -1.47
C VAL A 76 -41.42 18.99 -2.84
N MET A 77 -40.71 19.54 -3.82
CA MET A 77 -41.21 19.75 -5.17
C MET A 77 -40.08 19.74 -6.19
N THR A 78 -40.42 19.48 -7.45
CA THR A 78 -39.48 19.48 -8.59
C THR A 78 -39.95 20.42 -9.69
N GLY A 79 -39.02 20.94 -10.49
CA GLY A 79 -39.31 21.80 -11.65
C GLY A 79 -38.10 22.56 -12.16
N ASN A 80 -38.36 23.60 -12.97
CA ASN A 80 -37.34 24.42 -13.63
C ASN A 80 -37.25 25.82 -13.03
N LEU A 81 -36.02 26.34 -12.93
CA LEU A 81 -35.72 27.69 -12.47
C LEU A 81 -35.95 28.73 -13.59
N ASP A 82 -37.12 29.35 -13.65
CA ASP A 82 -37.45 30.42 -14.61
C ASP A 82 -36.93 31.80 -14.10
N ASN A 83 -35.87 32.37 -14.67
CA ASN A 83 -35.33 33.72 -14.33
C ASN A 83 -34.85 33.91 -12.86
N GLY A 84 -34.38 32.84 -12.20
CA GLY A 84 -33.84 32.87 -10.83
C GLY A 84 -34.35 31.68 -10.02
N ILE A 85 -34.33 31.73 -8.68
CA ILE A 85 -34.83 30.66 -7.79
C ILE A 85 -36.37 30.45 -7.90
N TYR A 86 -36.99 31.04 -8.91
CA TYR A 86 -38.34 30.78 -9.37
C TYR A 86 -38.42 29.38 -9.98
N ALA A 87 -38.57 28.35 -9.17
CA ALA A 87 -38.99 27.08 -9.72
C ALA A 87 -40.46 27.20 -10.18
N LYS A 88 -40.72 27.18 -11.49
CA LYS A 88 -42.08 26.87 -11.99
C LYS A 88 -42.33 25.42 -11.63
N MET A 89 -42.94 25.21 -10.48
CA MET A 89 -43.20 23.89 -9.91
C MET A 89 -44.10 23.12 -10.88
N THR A 90 -43.53 22.13 -11.53
CA THR A 90 -44.23 21.25 -12.47
C THR A 90 -44.85 20.09 -11.69
N GLY A 91 -44.15 19.57 -10.67
CA GLY A 91 -44.59 18.48 -9.80
C GLY A 91 -45.68 18.86 -8.79
N THR A 92 -46.48 17.88 -8.36
CA THR A 92 -47.40 18.05 -7.23
C THR A 92 -46.58 18.13 -5.94
N PRO A 93 -46.68 19.21 -5.15
CA PRO A 93 -45.91 19.34 -3.93
C PRO A 93 -46.32 18.27 -2.92
N GLN A 94 -45.35 17.56 -2.37
CA GLN A 94 -45.57 16.75 -1.18
C GLN A 94 -45.34 17.62 0.05
N VAL A 95 -46.30 17.60 0.97
CA VAL A 95 -46.31 18.48 2.15
C VAL A 95 -46.47 17.63 3.40
N VAL A 96 -45.59 17.85 4.37
CA VAL A 96 -45.73 17.34 5.74
C VAL A 96 -45.71 18.54 6.68
N GLY A 97 -46.72 18.61 7.53
CA GLY A 97 -46.93 19.70 8.49
C GLY A 97 -48.10 20.60 8.13
N ASP A 98 -49.01 20.78 9.10
CA ASP A 98 -49.83 21.98 9.22
C ASP A 98 -49.04 23.00 10.07
N TYR A 99 -49.36 24.28 9.94
CA TYR A 99 -48.74 25.43 10.62
C TYR A 99 -48.59 25.27 12.16
N ASN A 100 -49.30 24.29 12.73
CA ASN A 100 -49.51 24.08 14.15
C ASN A 100 -48.74 22.86 14.70
N GLU A 101 -48.08 22.04 13.87
CA GLU A 101 -47.38 20.83 14.31
C GLU A 101 -45.92 20.83 13.85
N ASN A 102 -45.00 20.84 14.83
CA ASN A 102 -43.59 20.61 14.58
C ASN A 102 -43.36 19.11 14.41
N HIS A 103 -42.94 18.69 13.22
CA HIS A 103 -42.55 17.32 12.97
C HIS A 103 -41.03 17.21 12.92
N VAL A 104 -40.42 16.57 13.91
CA VAL A 104 -39.01 16.18 13.86
C VAL A 104 -38.91 14.83 13.13
N ASP A 105 -37.89 14.66 12.30
CA ASP A 105 -37.64 13.40 11.58
C ASP A 105 -38.74 13.05 10.56
N VAL A 106 -38.83 13.86 9.49
CA VAL A 106 -39.77 13.66 8.39
C VAL A 106 -39.06 13.28 7.11
N SER A 107 -39.62 12.35 6.35
CA SER A 107 -39.12 11.94 5.04
C SER A 107 -40.21 11.98 3.99
N LEU A 108 -39.90 12.57 2.82
CA LEU A 108 -40.77 12.62 1.67
C LEU A 108 -40.05 12.03 0.45
N THR A 109 -40.80 11.36 -0.42
CA THR A 109 -40.26 10.79 -1.66
C THR A 109 -40.97 11.43 -2.86
N ILE A 110 -40.19 11.96 -3.80
CA ILE A 110 -40.69 12.60 -5.01
C ILE A 110 -39.97 12.03 -6.22
N THR A 111 -40.68 11.92 -7.34
CA THR A 111 -40.09 11.53 -8.64
C THR A 111 -40.14 12.73 -9.56
N SER A 112 -38.97 13.13 -10.09
CA SER A 112 -38.87 14.21 -11.06
C SER A 112 -39.53 13.83 -12.38
N ARG A 113 -40.01 14.83 -13.12
CA ARG A 113 -40.51 14.64 -14.50
C ARG A 113 -39.38 14.71 -15.51
N GLU A 114 -39.71 14.48 -16.78
CA GLU A 114 -38.77 14.51 -17.90
C GLU A 114 -38.06 15.86 -18.07
N ASP A 115 -38.76 16.96 -17.79
CA ASP A 115 -38.24 18.31 -17.97
C ASP A 115 -37.76 18.95 -16.66
N ASP A 116 -37.74 18.24 -15.53
CA ASP A 116 -37.41 18.85 -14.24
C ASP A 116 -35.90 18.88 -13.98
N GLU A 117 -35.34 20.08 -13.80
CA GLU A 117 -33.90 20.25 -13.51
C GLU A 117 -33.56 20.37 -12.01
N TYR A 118 -34.52 20.80 -11.18
CA TYR A 118 -34.28 21.13 -9.77
C TYR A 118 -35.29 20.52 -8.83
N LEU A 119 -34.81 20.10 -7.66
CA LEU A 119 -35.61 19.78 -6.47
C LEU A 119 -35.51 20.95 -5.50
N VAL A 120 -36.65 21.34 -4.95
CA VAL A 120 -36.76 22.39 -3.93
C VAL A 120 -37.36 21.80 -2.66
N ALA A 121 -36.62 21.92 -1.55
CA ALA A 121 -37.15 21.67 -0.21
C ALA A 121 -37.47 23.02 0.44
N TYR A 122 -38.75 23.30 0.62
CA TYR A 122 -39.24 24.51 1.27
C TYR A 122 -39.41 24.27 2.77
N LEU A 123 -38.81 25.16 3.57
CA LEU A 123 -38.66 24.95 5.01
C LEU A 123 -39.34 26.02 5.85
N SER A 124 -39.37 27.29 5.44
CA SER A 124 -40.09 28.34 6.17
C SER A 124 -40.25 29.61 5.35
N ASN A 125 -41.23 30.42 5.73
CA ASN A 125 -41.37 31.83 5.33
C ASN A 125 -41.31 32.81 6.52
N GLN A 126 -40.95 32.34 7.71
CA GLN A 126 -40.98 33.10 8.96
C GLN A 126 -39.60 33.30 9.60
N GLY A 127 -38.54 32.69 9.08
CA GLY A 127 -37.20 32.89 9.62
C GLY A 127 -36.11 32.06 8.95
N HIS A 128 -34.89 32.52 9.14
CA HIS A 128 -33.67 31.75 8.88
C HIS A 128 -33.54 30.71 9.99
N PHE A 129 -33.31 29.46 9.61
CA PHE A 129 -32.81 28.46 10.55
C PHE A 129 -31.35 28.25 10.21
N GLU A 130 -30.49 28.28 11.23
CA GLU A 130 -29.06 28.06 11.04
C GLU A 130 -28.70 26.57 11.19
N ASP A 131 -29.51 25.81 11.93
CA ASP A 131 -29.27 24.39 12.23
C ASP A 131 -30.32 23.48 11.57
N ILE A 132 -30.31 23.39 10.22
CA ILE A 132 -31.17 22.45 9.49
C ILE A 132 -30.36 21.22 9.08
N LEU A 133 -30.66 20.09 9.70
CA LEU A 133 -30.20 18.79 9.23
C LEU A 133 -31.12 18.31 8.09
N LEU A 134 -30.77 18.65 6.85
CA LEU A 134 -31.48 18.24 5.64
C LEU A 134 -30.64 17.26 4.82
N LYS A 135 -31.25 16.15 4.39
CA LYS A 135 -30.63 15.17 3.51
C LYS A 135 -31.47 14.96 2.25
N VAL A 136 -30.86 15.01 1.07
CA VAL A 136 -31.50 14.67 -0.21
C VAL A 136 -30.72 13.50 -0.83
N GLU A 137 -31.40 12.42 -1.17
CA GLU A 137 -30.79 11.18 -1.68
C GLU A 137 -31.55 10.65 -2.92
N GLU A 138 -30.84 10.06 -3.87
CA GLU A 138 -31.47 9.28 -4.95
C GLU A 138 -32.04 7.96 -4.40
N GLY A 139 -33.28 7.63 -4.78
CA GLY A 139 -34.00 6.44 -4.35
C GLY A 139 -35.22 6.74 -3.48
N ASN A 140 -35.88 5.68 -3.01
CA ASN A 140 -37.15 5.71 -2.28
C ASN A 140 -37.02 5.34 -0.79
N LYS A 141 -35.79 5.32 -0.26
CA LYS A 141 -35.50 5.01 1.14
C LYS A 141 -34.58 6.09 1.70
N ALA A 142 -35.01 6.72 2.78
CA ALA A 142 -34.16 7.64 3.51
C ALA A 142 -33.17 6.87 4.38
N THR A 143 -31.92 7.29 4.40
CA THR A 143 -30.91 6.77 5.34
C THR A 143 -30.78 7.69 6.56
N GLN A 144 -29.81 7.43 7.44
CA GLN A 144 -29.48 8.33 8.55
C GLN A 144 -28.80 9.60 8.03
N TYR A 145 -28.91 10.71 8.77
CA TYR A 145 -28.27 11.96 8.39
C TYR A 145 -26.76 11.78 8.34
N THR A 146 -26.16 12.25 7.25
CA THR A 146 -24.72 12.44 7.11
C THR A 146 -24.51 13.82 6.49
N PRO A 147 -23.56 14.63 7.00
CA PRO A 147 -23.27 15.93 6.41
C PRO A 147 -22.79 15.74 4.97
N SER A 148 -23.10 16.67 4.09
CA SER A 148 -22.46 16.71 2.77
C SER A 148 -20.99 17.12 2.90
N PRO A 149 -20.13 16.73 1.94
CA PRO A 149 -18.75 17.24 1.88
C PRO A 149 -18.65 18.76 1.98
N GLU A 150 -19.58 19.45 1.33
CA GLU A 150 -19.66 20.91 1.32
C GLU A 150 -19.99 21.46 2.72
N GLU A 151 -20.84 20.80 3.50
CA GLU A 151 -21.12 21.15 4.91
C GLU A 151 -19.88 20.97 5.81
N LEU A 152 -18.95 20.08 5.45
CA LEU A 152 -17.69 19.86 6.18
C LEU A 152 -16.55 20.79 5.73
N GLY A 153 -16.79 21.67 4.75
CA GLY A 153 -15.75 22.53 4.18
C GLY A 153 -14.74 21.77 3.31
N LEU A 154 -15.10 20.56 2.84
CA LEU A 154 -14.25 19.72 2.02
C LEU A 154 -14.56 19.98 0.53
N ASP A 155 -13.58 20.55 -0.20
CA ASP A 155 -13.71 20.81 -1.64
C ASP A 155 -13.13 19.65 -2.46
N TYR A 156 -13.93 18.61 -2.68
CA TYR A 156 -13.50 17.49 -3.51
C TYR A 156 -13.49 17.85 -5.01
N PRO A 157 -12.55 17.29 -5.80
CA PRO A 157 -12.60 17.36 -7.25
C PRO A 157 -13.95 16.90 -7.83
N ASP A 158 -14.37 17.48 -8.95
CA ASP A 158 -15.67 17.23 -9.60
C ASP A 158 -16.00 15.76 -9.90
N PHE A 159 -14.98 14.91 -10.02
CA PHE A 159 -15.16 13.48 -10.26
C PHE A 159 -15.44 12.67 -8.98
N ILE A 160 -15.10 13.19 -7.78
CA ILE A 160 -15.41 12.60 -6.45
C ILE A 160 -16.75 13.14 -5.92
N LYS A 161 -17.06 14.41 -6.18
CA LYS A 161 -18.46 14.84 -6.38
C LYS A 161 -19.01 13.97 -7.54
N LYS A 162 -20.28 13.86 -7.91
CA LYS A 162 -20.72 12.90 -8.98
C LYS A 162 -20.48 11.38 -8.75
N PHE A 163 -19.66 10.92 -7.80
CA PHE A 163 -19.56 9.50 -7.41
C PHE A 163 -20.89 9.05 -6.78
N ASN A 164 -21.81 8.53 -7.60
CA ASN A 164 -23.19 8.20 -7.20
C ASN A 164 -23.41 6.69 -7.05
N GLN A 165 -22.41 5.97 -6.56
CA GLN A 165 -22.36 4.51 -6.66
C GLN A 165 -22.63 3.85 -5.31
N LYS A 166 -23.53 2.87 -5.28
CA LYS A 166 -23.68 1.98 -4.14
C LYS A 166 -22.42 1.12 -4.01
N ILE A 167 -21.81 1.14 -2.84
CA ILE A 167 -20.81 0.15 -2.46
C ILE A 167 -21.54 -1.18 -2.27
N HIS A 168 -21.25 -2.17 -3.11
CA HIS A 168 -21.77 -3.52 -2.89
C HIS A 168 -21.13 -4.12 -1.63
N PRO A 169 -21.81 -5.05 -0.91
CA PRO A 169 -21.29 -5.66 0.32
C PRO A 169 -19.91 -6.29 0.19
N GLU A 170 -19.47 -6.55 -1.04
CA GLU A 170 -18.21 -7.19 -1.42
C GLU A 170 -17.13 -6.18 -1.83
N GLY A 171 -17.36 -4.88 -1.68
CA GLY A 171 -16.38 -3.83 -1.98
C GLY A 171 -16.24 -3.44 -3.45
N ILE A 172 -17.21 -3.82 -4.30
CA ILE A 172 -17.20 -3.58 -5.75
C ILE A 172 -17.93 -2.26 -6.11
N PHE A 173 -17.32 -1.48 -7.01
CA PHE A 173 -17.88 -0.28 -7.67
C PHE A 173 -18.12 -0.56 -9.17
N LEU A 174 -19.16 0.04 -9.77
CA LEU A 174 -19.56 -0.16 -11.18
C LEU A 174 -19.76 1.17 -11.92
N THR A 175 -18.69 1.85 -12.37
CA THR A 175 -18.81 3.23 -12.91
C THR A 175 -19.39 3.29 -14.34
N PRO A 176 -20.23 4.29 -14.70
CA PRO A 176 -20.89 4.34 -16.03
C PRO A 176 -20.11 5.07 -17.13
N GLU A 177 -18.99 5.75 -16.86
CA GLU A 177 -18.41 6.70 -17.83
C GLU A 177 -17.05 6.22 -18.38
N ILE A 178 -17.11 5.62 -19.57
CA ILE A 178 -15.97 5.29 -20.44
C ILE A 178 -15.58 6.57 -21.19
N ILE A 179 -14.31 6.96 -21.15
CA ILE A 179 -13.77 8.06 -21.98
C ILE A 179 -12.97 7.45 -23.13
N GLU A 180 -13.52 7.47 -24.34
CA GLU A 180 -12.83 7.18 -25.60
C GLU A 180 -12.05 8.40 -26.13
N PHE A 181 -10.96 8.15 -26.87
CA PHE A 181 -10.41 9.04 -27.91
C PHE A 181 -9.58 8.21 -28.92
N PRO A 182 -9.31 8.72 -30.14
CA PRO A 182 -9.65 8.04 -31.39
C PRO A 182 -8.39 7.55 -32.12
N ASP A 183 -8.43 6.32 -32.61
CA ASP A 183 -8.09 6.07 -34.01
C ASP A 183 -8.90 4.84 -34.44
N ALA A 184 -9.70 5.08 -35.47
CA ALA A 184 -10.57 4.09 -36.06
C ALA A 184 -9.72 3.03 -36.77
N ASP A 185 -9.97 1.76 -36.49
CA ASP A 185 -10.69 0.96 -37.48
C ASP A 185 -11.23 -0.34 -36.88
N SER A 186 -12.52 -0.55 -37.16
CA SER A 186 -13.35 -1.72 -36.85
C SER A 186 -13.75 -1.92 -35.38
N PHE A 187 -15.05 -1.77 -35.08
CA PHE A 187 -15.88 -2.89 -34.58
C PHE A 187 -17.37 -2.51 -34.61
N GLY A 188 -18.19 -3.44 -35.10
CA GLY A 188 -19.64 -3.29 -35.23
C GLY A 188 -20.37 -3.78 -33.97
N ILE A 189 -21.22 -2.91 -33.41
CA ILE A 189 -22.10 -3.22 -32.28
C ILE A 189 -23.30 -4.04 -32.78
N ARG A 190 -23.60 -5.17 -32.12
CA ARG A 190 -24.96 -5.73 -32.12
C ARG A 190 -25.54 -5.65 -30.71
N ALA A 191 -26.67 -4.96 -30.60
CA ALA A 191 -27.43 -4.85 -29.37
C ALA A 191 -28.16 -6.16 -29.05
N PHE A 192 -28.02 -6.63 -27.81
CA PHE A 192 -29.04 -7.43 -27.13
C PHE A 192 -29.52 -6.62 -25.92
N GLY A 193 -30.84 -6.57 -25.72
CA GLY A 193 -31.55 -5.53 -24.97
C GLY A 193 -31.06 -5.25 -23.54
N ASP A 194 -31.24 -3.98 -23.14
CA ASP A 194 -31.17 -3.29 -21.83
C ASP A 194 -30.09 -3.69 -20.80
N MET A 195 -29.20 -4.61 -21.14
CA MET A 195 -28.03 -4.99 -20.36
C MET A 195 -26.84 -5.12 -21.30
N THR A 196 -25.89 -4.19 -21.17
CA THR A 196 -24.54 -4.39 -21.72
C THR A 196 -23.84 -5.40 -20.81
N MET A 197 -23.92 -6.69 -21.13
CA MET A 197 -22.95 -7.64 -20.62
C MET A 197 -21.65 -7.43 -21.39
N VAL A 198 -20.60 -6.98 -20.70
CA VAL A 198 -19.24 -7.05 -21.25
C VAL A 198 -18.73 -8.46 -20.95
N SER A 199 -18.98 -9.39 -21.86
CA SER A 199 -18.21 -10.62 -21.97
C SER A 199 -17.05 -10.38 -22.94
N GLU A 200 -15.83 -10.48 -22.42
CA GLU A 200 -14.51 -10.67 -23.07
C GLU A 200 -14.33 -10.34 -24.56
N LEU A 201 -13.33 -9.49 -24.86
CA LEU A 201 -12.25 -9.70 -25.85
C LEU A 201 -11.57 -8.34 -26.12
N ILE A 202 -10.40 -8.13 -25.51
CA ILE A 202 -9.49 -7.06 -25.92
C ILE A 202 -8.46 -7.70 -26.85
N GLU A 203 -8.77 -7.71 -28.15
CA GLU A 203 -7.71 -7.69 -29.16
C GLU A 203 -7.15 -6.26 -29.19
N ASP A 204 -5.89 -6.15 -28.80
CA ASP A 204 -4.95 -5.05 -29.12
C ASP A 204 -5.16 -3.67 -28.45
N CYS A 205 -5.42 -3.66 -27.14
CA CYS A 205 -5.11 -2.52 -26.27
C CYS A 205 -4.32 -3.03 -25.04
N SER A 206 -2.99 -2.94 -25.08
CA SER A 206 -2.10 -3.41 -24.01
C SER A 206 -2.11 -2.48 -22.80
N PHE A 207 -3.16 -2.55 -21.98
CA PHE A 207 -3.10 -2.09 -20.60
C PHE A 207 -2.24 -3.08 -19.81
N LYS A 208 -0.97 -2.73 -19.51
CA LYS A 208 -0.16 -3.46 -18.53
C LYS A 208 -0.89 -3.37 -17.17
N GLU A 209 -1.61 -4.42 -16.78
CA GLU A 209 -2.12 -4.59 -15.41
C GLU A 209 -0.97 -4.35 -14.45
N TRP A 210 -1.04 -3.45 -13.47
CA TRP A 210 -0.01 -3.40 -12.43
C TRP A 210 0.03 -4.76 -11.71
N PHE A 211 1.21 -5.36 -11.56
CA PHE A 211 1.45 -6.51 -10.68
C PHE A 211 2.36 -6.10 -9.51
N TRP A 212 2.29 -6.89 -8.45
CA TRP A 212 3.22 -6.82 -7.33
C TRP A 212 3.97 -8.14 -7.24
N LEU A 213 5.29 -8.07 -7.16
CA LEU A 213 6.18 -9.20 -6.94
C LEU A 213 6.42 -9.33 -5.44
N ASP A 214 5.93 -10.43 -4.85
CA ASP A 214 5.99 -10.66 -3.40
C ASP A 214 7.30 -11.35 -3.02
N PHE A 215 8.39 -10.58 -3.11
CA PHE A 215 9.72 -11.05 -2.76
C PHE A 215 9.90 -11.13 -1.25
N VAL A 216 10.27 -12.32 -0.78
CA VAL A 216 10.61 -12.63 0.59
C VAL A 216 12.09 -12.98 0.65
N PRO A 217 12.93 -12.15 1.29
CA PRO A 217 14.35 -12.39 1.44
C PRO A 217 14.62 -13.51 2.45
N TYR A 218 15.63 -14.32 2.16
CA TYR A 218 16.17 -15.32 3.05
C TYR A 218 17.70 -15.39 2.90
N ASP A 219 18.35 -15.73 3.99
CA ASP A 219 19.81 -15.78 4.09
C ASP A 219 20.37 -17.02 3.37
N GLU A 220 21.35 -16.80 2.48
CA GLU A 220 22.15 -17.83 1.81
C GLU A 220 23.66 -17.55 1.99
N SER A 221 24.02 -16.86 3.08
CA SER A 221 25.42 -16.51 3.37
C SER A 221 26.30 -17.75 3.46
N THR A 222 27.53 -17.62 2.96
CA THR A 222 28.58 -18.65 3.03
C THR A 222 29.74 -18.14 3.87
N SER A 223 30.72 -19.00 4.12
CA SER A 223 32.00 -18.66 4.80
C SER A 223 32.78 -17.51 4.18
N SER A 224 32.52 -17.19 2.92
CA SER A 224 33.29 -16.24 2.12
C SER A 224 32.46 -15.07 1.58
N SER A 225 31.13 -15.10 1.77
CA SER A 225 30.23 -14.06 1.27
C SER A 225 28.95 -13.99 2.09
N SER A 226 28.61 -12.80 2.58
CA SER A 226 27.26 -12.52 3.08
C SER A 226 26.33 -12.40 1.89
N LYS A 227 25.22 -13.13 1.90
CA LYS A 227 24.35 -13.25 0.75
C LYS A 227 22.91 -13.43 1.18
N VAL A 228 22.02 -12.64 0.57
CA VAL A 228 20.58 -12.79 0.67
C VAL A 228 20.03 -13.11 -0.71
N ARG A 229 19.14 -14.10 -0.77
CA ARG A 229 18.35 -14.41 -1.95
C ARG A 229 16.88 -14.17 -1.64
N VAL A 230 16.10 -13.77 -2.64
CA VAL A 230 14.63 -13.75 -2.53
C VAL A 230 14.01 -14.97 -3.21
N ASN A 231 12.81 -15.36 -2.79
CA ASN A 231 12.03 -16.39 -3.48
C ASN A 231 11.81 -16.06 -4.96
N SER A 232 11.66 -17.10 -5.77
CA SER A 232 11.30 -16.95 -7.19
C SER A 232 9.88 -16.43 -7.38
N GLN A 233 9.69 -15.62 -8.41
CA GLN A 233 8.40 -15.11 -8.87
C GLN A 233 8.23 -15.36 -10.36
N ILE A 234 7.00 -15.64 -10.80
CA ILE A 234 6.68 -15.74 -12.23
C ILE A 234 6.23 -14.38 -12.74
N ILE A 235 6.86 -13.91 -13.81
CA ILE A 235 6.53 -12.62 -14.42
C ILE A 235 5.19 -12.73 -15.17
N PRO A 236 4.20 -11.88 -14.86
CA PRO A 236 2.87 -12.00 -15.47
C PRO A 236 2.79 -11.44 -16.89
N TYR A 237 3.68 -10.52 -17.28
CA TYR A 237 3.68 -9.91 -18.61
C TYR A 237 5.05 -9.37 -19.02
N ASP A 238 5.26 -9.22 -20.32
CA ASP A 238 6.48 -8.62 -20.89
C ASP A 238 6.69 -7.22 -20.33
N CYS A 239 7.82 -7.01 -19.65
CA CYS A 239 8.12 -5.74 -19.01
C CYS A 239 9.62 -5.45 -18.96
N THR A 240 9.93 -4.20 -18.69
CA THR A 240 11.27 -3.80 -18.27
C THR A 240 11.22 -3.53 -16.78
N LEU A 241 12.16 -4.09 -16.03
CA LEU A 241 12.33 -3.88 -14.60
C LEU A 241 13.61 -3.10 -14.34
N HIS A 242 13.52 -2.08 -13.51
CA HIS A 242 14.62 -1.22 -13.07
C HIS A 242 14.86 -1.42 -11.58
N MET A 243 16.12 -1.63 -11.19
CA MET A 243 16.50 -1.81 -9.79
C MET A 243 17.00 -0.51 -9.17
N SER A 244 16.54 -0.21 -7.96
CA SER A 244 17.00 0.91 -7.14
C SER A 244 17.28 0.46 -5.71
N LEU A 245 18.12 1.22 -4.99
CA LEU A 245 18.53 0.92 -3.62
C LEU A 245 18.38 2.15 -2.71
N VAL A 246 18.05 1.89 -1.45
CA VAL A 246 18.07 2.87 -0.36
C VAL A 246 18.91 2.29 0.78
N GLY A 247 19.93 3.01 1.25
CA GLY A 247 20.81 2.54 2.33
C GLY A 247 22.31 2.78 2.09
N ASN A 248 23.14 1.90 2.65
CA ASN A 248 24.61 1.88 2.64
C ASN A 248 25.20 1.51 1.26
N GLN A 249 24.51 0.65 0.50
CA GLN A 249 24.80 0.29 -0.90
C GLN A 249 26.20 -0.31 -1.16
N GLN A 250 26.80 -0.95 -0.16
CA GLN A 250 28.09 -1.65 -0.22
C GLN A 250 27.95 -3.15 -0.53
N HIS A 251 27.22 -3.47 -1.60
CA HIS A 251 26.96 -4.83 -2.05
C HIS A 251 26.76 -4.92 -3.56
N GLU A 252 26.80 -6.15 -4.06
CA GLU A 252 26.47 -6.52 -5.43
C GLU A 252 25.04 -7.02 -5.52
N CYS A 253 24.39 -6.74 -6.66
CA CYS A 253 23.05 -7.22 -6.97
C CYS A 253 23.06 -8.00 -8.29
N TYR A 254 22.34 -9.11 -8.32
CA TYR A 254 22.20 -9.98 -9.49
C TYR A 254 20.72 -10.25 -9.76
N TRP A 255 20.36 -10.18 -11.04
CA TRP A 255 19.13 -10.76 -11.54
C TRP A 255 19.38 -12.23 -11.87
N TYR A 256 18.40 -13.07 -11.58
CA TYR A 256 18.37 -14.44 -12.10
C TYR A 256 17.07 -14.65 -12.85
N ILE A 257 17.19 -14.85 -14.16
CA ILE A 257 16.05 -15.04 -15.08
C ILE A 257 16.14 -16.45 -15.64
N ASN A 258 15.18 -17.31 -15.33
CA ASN A 258 15.18 -18.73 -15.71
C ASN A 258 16.53 -19.42 -15.38
N GLY A 259 17.07 -19.11 -14.20
CA GLY A 259 18.36 -19.62 -13.70
C GLY A 259 19.62 -18.98 -14.31
N LYS A 260 19.51 -18.05 -15.27
CA LYS A 260 20.67 -17.32 -15.81
C LYS A 260 20.92 -16.04 -15.02
N SER A 261 22.15 -15.86 -14.54
CA SER A 261 22.56 -14.69 -13.77
C SER A 261 22.97 -13.50 -14.66
N LEU A 262 22.47 -12.31 -14.35
CA LEU A 262 22.93 -11.03 -14.90
C LEU A 262 23.30 -10.10 -13.75
N ARG A 263 24.54 -9.60 -13.74
CA ARG A 263 24.99 -8.67 -12.70
C ARG A 263 24.41 -7.29 -12.95
N ALA A 264 23.57 -6.80 -12.03
CA ALA A 264 22.96 -5.46 -12.05
C ALA A 264 23.86 -4.41 -11.43
N ARG A 265 24.58 -4.78 -10.37
CA ARG A 265 25.48 -3.89 -9.62
C ARG A 265 26.77 -4.63 -9.27
N LYS A 266 27.92 -3.96 -9.39
CA LYS A 266 29.23 -4.51 -9.02
C LYS A 266 29.90 -3.67 -7.94
N MET A 267 30.70 -4.32 -7.10
CA MET A 267 31.52 -3.62 -6.13
C MET A 267 32.79 -3.06 -6.77
N ILE A 268 33.12 -1.82 -6.40
CA ILE A 268 34.35 -1.13 -6.77
C ILE A 268 35.00 -0.50 -5.53
N THR A 269 36.23 -0.03 -5.68
CA THR A 269 36.92 0.70 -4.61
C THR A 269 36.12 1.96 -4.25
N GLY A 270 35.57 1.99 -3.02
CA GLY A 270 34.80 3.13 -2.50
C GLY A 270 33.28 3.02 -2.62
N GLY A 271 32.72 1.89 -3.06
CA GLY A 271 31.27 1.64 -3.06
C GLY A 271 30.82 0.66 -4.14
N GLY A 272 29.54 0.71 -4.51
CA GLY A 272 29.01 -0.05 -5.64
C GLY A 272 28.69 0.85 -6.84
N GLU A 273 28.79 0.29 -8.03
CA GLU A 273 28.37 0.93 -9.28
C GLU A 273 27.36 0.06 -10.04
N TRP A 274 26.35 0.72 -10.63
CA TRP A 274 25.38 0.07 -11.50
C TRP A 274 26.03 -0.32 -12.83
N THR A 275 25.63 -1.48 -13.37
CA THR A 275 26.03 -1.94 -14.69
C THR A 275 24.97 -1.55 -15.72
N ASP A 276 25.22 -1.86 -17.00
CA ASP A 276 24.22 -1.73 -18.07
C ASP A 276 22.96 -2.59 -17.84
N ASN A 277 23.01 -3.54 -16.90
CA ASN A 277 21.87 -4.38 -16.51
C ASN A 277 21.15 -3.85 -15.25
N GLN A 278 21.30 -2.59 -14.87
CA GLN A 278 20.45 -2.01 -13.82
C GLN A 278 18.96 -2.10 -14.19
N SER A 279 18.66 -1.95 -15.47
CA SER A 279 17.37 -2.28 -16.06
C SER A 279 17.48 -3.53 -16.94
N ILE A 280 16.47 -4.39 -16.91
CA ILE A 280 16.37 -5.58 -17.75
C ILE A 280 14.99 -5.70 -18.38
N SER A 281 14.90 -6.17 -19.61
CA SER A 281 13.64 -6.62 -20.20
C SER A 281 13.45 -8.11 -19.93
N ILE A 282 12.26 -8.48 -19.46
CA ILE A 282 11.89 -9.84 -19.06
C ILE A 282 10.52 -10.19 -19.66
N SER A 283 10.33 -11.46 -20.04
CA SER A 283 9.12 -11.89 -20.74
C SER A 283 8.08 -12.47 -19.77
N ALA A 284 6.82 -12.43 -20.17
CA ALA A 284 5.74 -13.12 -19.51
C ALA A 284 6.06 -14.62 -19.37
N GLY A 285 5.87 -15.16 -18.17
CA GLY A 285 6.16 -16.55 -17.82
C GLY A 285 7.59 -16.84 -17.41
N ASP A 286 8.53 -15.87 -17.52
CA ASP A 286 9.88 -16.04 -17.01
C ASP A 286 9.89 -16.12 -15.48
N GLU A 287 10.72 -17.00 -14.93
CA GLU A 287 11.00 -17.06 -13.50
C GLU A 287 12.09 -16.05 -13.14
N LEU A 288 11.80 -15.17 -12.18
CA LEU A 288 12.69 -14.13 -11.67
C LEU A 288 12.97 -14.33 -10.19
N TYR A 289 14.25 -14.29 -9.81
CA TYR A 289 14.66 -13.99 -8.45
C TYR A 289 15.86 -13.04 -8.43
N ILE A 290 16.13 -12.49 -7.25
CA ILE A 290 17.23 -11.55 -7.01
C ILE A 290 18.15 -12.12 -5.95
N GLU A 291 19.43 -11.82 -6.13
CA GLU A 291 20.46 -12.13 -5.15
C GLU A 291 21.25 -10.85 -4.85
N VAL A 292 21.43 -10.58 -3.56
CA VAL A 292 22.28 -9.51 -3.07
C VAL A 292 23.41 -10.14 -2.27
N SER A 293 24.64 -9.73 -2.53
CA SER A 293 25.80 -10.31 -1.86
C SER A 293 26.94 -9.33 -1.66
N THR A 294 27.78 -9.61 -0.68
CA THR A 294 29.01 -8.87 -0.43
C THR A 294 30.06 -9.80 0.14
N THR A 295 31.32 -9.52 -0.20
CA THR A 295 32.49 -10.27 0.30
C THR A 295 33.27 -9.46 1.33
N LEU A 296 32.81 -8.25 1.69
CA LEU A 296 33.62 -7.21 2.33
C LEU A 296 32.99 -6.59 3.60
N THR A 297 32.14 -7.31 4.32
CA THR A 297 31.48 -6.73 5.51
C THR A 297 32.19 -7.09 6.80
N THR A 298 32.77 -6.08 7.46
CA THR A 298 33.08 -6.09 8.90
C THR A 298 31.91 -5.57 9.75
N THR A 299 30.88 -5.04 9.09
CA THR A 299 29.68 -4.44 9.70
C THR A 299 28.43 -4.91 8.99
N THR A 300 27.32 -5.00 9.71
CA THR A 300 26.00 -5.30 9.13
C THR A 300 25.61 -4.23 8.12
N ILE A 301 25.12 -4.66 6.95
CA ILE A 301 24.50 -3.79 5.97
C ILE A 301 23.00 -4.05 5.98
N GLU A 302 22.23 -2.98 6.16
CA GLU A 302 20.77 -2.98 6.11
C GLU A 302 20.32 -2.01 5.02
N ASP A 303 19.73 -2.54 3.96
CA ASP A 303 19.35 -1.78 2.77
C ASP A 303 17.97 -2.24 2.28
N THR A 304 17.28 -1.38 1.54
CA THR A 304 16.02 -1.69 0.85
C THR A 304 16.27 -1.76 -0.65
N LEU A 305 15.79 -2.84 -1.28
CA LEU A 305 15.78 -2.97 -2.74
C LEU A 305 14.38 -2.68 -3.28
N ILE A 306 14.32 -1.84 -4.31
CA ILE A 306 13.08 -1.42 -4.95
C ILE A 306 13.14 -1.80 -6.42
N LEU A 307 12.08 -2.44 -6.92
CA LEU A 307 11.90 -2.69 -8.35
C LEU A 307 10.84 -1.76 -8.94
N ARG A 308 11.14 -1.22 -10.12
CA ARG A 308 10.27 -0.29 -10.84
C ARG A 308 10.05 -0.74 -12.27
N LEU A 309 8.89 -0.44 -12.84
CA LEU A 309 8.64 -0.66 -14.26
C LEU A 309 9.31 0.40 -15.11
N ASP A 310 9.97 -0.05 -16.16
CA ASP A 310 10.58 0.72 -17.24
C ASP A 310 11.82 1.55 -16.81
N ASP A 311 11.73 2.41 -15.79
CA ASP A 311 12.83 3.28 -15.34
C ASP A 311 12.79 3.64 -13.82
N GLU A 312 13.71 4.50 -13.38
CA GLU A 312 13.87 4.95 -11.98
C GLU A 312 12.65 5.71 -11.42
N ASN A 313 11.84 6.31 -12.28
CA ASN A 313 10.60 7.00 -11.93
C ASN A 313 9.37 6.11 -12.17
N GLY A 314 9.62 4.87 -12.58
CA GLY A 314 8.67 3.83 -12.82
C GLY A 314 7.80 3.47 -11.62
N ILE A 315 6.67 2.87 -11.95
CA ILE A 315 5.76 2.25 -11.00
C ILE A 315 6.52 1.21 -10.16
N LYS A 316 6.45 1.33 -8.82
CA LYS A 316 7.04 0.35 -7.90
C LYS A 316 6.30 -0.98 -7.99
N VAL A 317 6.98 -2.06 -8.33
CA VAL A 317 6.38 -3.41 -8.43
C VAL A 317 6.94 -4.40 -7.41
N ALA A 318 8.01 -4.04 -6.70
CA ALA A 318 8.49 -4.79 -5.54
C ALA A 318 9.26 -3.87 -4.59
N GLU A 319 9.27 -4.23 -3.31
CA GLU A 319 10.10 -3.61 -2.28
C GLU A 319 10.36 -4.63 -1.18
N PHE A 320 11.63 -4.80 -0.81
CA PHE A 320 12.00 -5.63 0.33
C PHE A 320 13.28 -5.12 1.00
N ASP A 321 13.30 -5.23 2.32
CA ASP A 321 14.47 -4.95 3.14
C ASP A 321 15.34 -6.21 3.22
N PHE A 322 16.65 -6.04 3.21
CA PHE A 322 17.57 -7.16 3.43
C PHE A 322 18.70 -6.75 4.35
N VAL A 323 19.21 -7.75 5.06
CA VAL A 323 20.30 -7.61 6.00
C VAL A 323 21.44 -8.52 5.55
N LEU A 324 22.59 -7.93 5.26
CA LEU A 324 23.84 -8.67 5.06
C LEU A 324 24.63 -8.55 6.36
N GLU A 325 24.53 -9.57 7.20
CA GLU A 325 25.34 -9.67 8.41
C GLU A 325 26.79 -9.94 8.02
N PRO A 326 27.77 -9.35 8.71
CA PRO A 326 29.17 -9.68 8.48
C PRO A 326 29.36 -11.19 8.71
N THR A 327 30.18 -11.84 7.89
CA THR A 327 30.56 -13.24 8.09
C THR A 327 31.48 -13.34 9.32
N CYS A 328 30.88 -13.23 10.51
CA CYS A 328 31.60 -13.28 11.76
C CYS A 328 31.69 -14.73 12.23
N TYR A 329 32.93 -15.20 12.36
CA TYR A 329 33.21 -16.37 13.17
C TYR A 329 33.00 -16.04 14.65
N LEU A 330 32.76 -17.06 15.49
CA LEU A 330 32.62 -16.88 16.94
C LEU A 330 33.76 -16.04 17.55
N THR A 331 35.00 -16.25 17.10
CA THR A 331 36.16 -15.45 17.52
C THR A 331 36.05 -13.98 17.12
N THR A 332 35.55 -13.67 15.93
CA THR A 332 35.40 -12.29 15.45
C THR A 332 34.35 -11.56 16.28
N ALA A 333 33.22 -12.21 16.57
CA ALA A 333 32.19 -11.66 17.46
C ALA A 333 32.74 -11.41 18.88
N MET A 334 33.51 -12.36 19.42
CA MET A 334 34.18 -12.20 20.71
C MET A 334 35.16 -11.02 20.74
N VAL A 335 36.01 -10.87 19.71
CA VAL A 335 36.95 -9.74 19.60
C VAL A 335 36.21 -8.40 19.59
N GLY A 336 35.11 -8.30 18.83
CA GLY A 336 34.26 -7.12 18.81
C GLY A 336 33.63 -6.83 20.18
N TYR A 337 33.05 -7.84 20.82
CA TYR A 337 32.41 -7.71 22.14
C TYR A 337 33.38 -7.21 23.22
N PHE A 338 34.62 -7.71 23.24
CA PHE A 338 35.65 -7.25 24.20
C PHE A 338 36.44 -6.02 23.73
N ASN A 339 36.08 -5.40 22.60
CA ASN A 339 36.76 -4.25 22.01
C ASN A 339 38.27 -4.50 21.81
N LYS A 340 38.62 -5.71 21.36
CA LYS A 340 39.99 -6.11 21.00
C LYS A 340 40.28 -5.77 19.53
N ALA A 341 41.56 -5.81 19.14
CA ALA A 341 41.98 -5.53 17.77
C ALA A 341 41.65 -6.68 16.81
N ASP A 342 41.17 -6.36 15.60
CA ASP A 342 40.80 -7.32 14.55
C ASP A 342 42.01 -8.04 13.89
N ASP A 343 43.20 -7.52 14.13
CA ASP A 343 44.49 -8.14 13.81
C ASP A 343 45.26 -8.63 15.06
N GLY A 344 44.55 -8.75 16.18
CA GLY A 344 45.09 -9.20 17.46
C GLY A 344 45.62 -10.64 17.46
N ILE A 345 46.28 -11.00 18.55
CA ILE A 345 46.89 -12.32 18.76
C ILE A 345 45.86 -13.45 18.70
N GLU A 346 44.62 -13.17 19.11
CA GLU A 346 43.50 -14.12 19.16
C GLU A 346 43.06 -14.53 17.74
N LEU A 347 42.81 -13.56 16.86
CA LEU A 347 42.42 -13.86 15.48
C LEU A 347 43.58 -14.44 14.68
N THR A 348 44.81 -14.03 14.99
CA THR A 348 46.02 -14.62 14.40
C THR A 348 46.14 -16.10 14.75
N ALA A 349 46.04 -16.46 16.03
CA ALA A 349 46.08 -17.86 16.48
C ALA A 349 44.95 -18.70 15.86
N MET A 350 43.74 -18.14 15.74
CA MET A 350 42.63 -18.83 15.09
C MET A 350 42.80 -19.00 13.57
N ARG A 351 43.47 -18.06 12.89
CA ARG A 351 43.86 -18.20 11.48
C ARG A 351 44.92 -19.31 11.32
N GLU A 352 45.90 -19.37 12.21
CA GLU A 352 46.93 -20.43 12.23
C GLU A 352 46.33 -21.81 12.48
N LEU A 353 45.45 -21.95 13.47
CA LEU A 353 44.75 -23.21 13.76
C LEU A 353 43.97 -23.73 12.55
N ARG A 354 43.24 -22.85 11.84
CA ARG A 354 42.52 -23.20 10.61
C ARG A 354 43.46 -23.54 9.46
N SER A 355 44.58 -22.82 9.31
CA SER A 355 45.58 -23.15 8.30
C SER A 355 46.24 -24.51 8.57
N HIS A 356 46.45 -24.87 9.85
CA HIS A 356 47.02 -26.15 10.24
C HIS A 356 46.04 -27.31 10.07
N SER A 357 44.77 -27.11 10.39
CA SER A 357 43.83 -28.22 10.63
C SER A 357 42.64 -28.24 9.68
N GLY A 358 42.43 -27.16 8.91
CA GLY A 358 41.21 -26.96 8.12
C GLY A 358 40.98 -28.01 7.04
N TYR A 359 42.05 -28.61 6.49
CA TYR A 359 41.93 -29.70 5.53
C TYR A 359 41.31 -30.98 6.11
N LYS A 360 41.36 -31.17 7.43
CA LYS A 360 40.76 -32.35 8.11
C LYS A 360 39.25 -32.22 8.28
N TYR A 361 38.74 -30.98 8.28
CA TYR A 361 37.40 -30.63 8.75
C TYR A 361 36.63 -29.83 7.69
N GLN A 362 36.81 -30.12 6.42
CA GLN A 362 36.28 -29.30 5.33
C GLN A 362 34.75 -29.14 5.39
N ASP A 363 34.02 -30.24 5.61
CA ASP A 363 32.57 -30.22 5.79
C ASP A 363 32.14 -29.44 7.04
N VAL A 364 32.90 -29.59 8.14
CA VAL A 364 32.63 -28.89 9.40
C VAL A 364 32.93 -27.41 9.29
N LEU A 365 33.90 -26.97 8.48
CA LEU A 365 34.19 -25.55 8.26
C LEU A 365 33.10 -24.86 7.43
N GLU A 366 32.52 -25.56 6.46
CA GLU A 366 31.36 -25.07 5.70
C GLU A 366 30.15 -24.92 6.63
N GLU A 367 29.85 -25.95 7.43
CA GLU A 367 28.77 -25.91 8.43
C GLU A 367 29.03 -24.80 9.46
N TYR A 368 30.23 -24.77 10.05
CA TYR A 368 30.62 -23.79 11.07
C TYR A 368 30.40 -22.36 10.58
N ALA A 369 30.70 -22.06 9.32
CA ALA A 369 30.46 -20.76 8.75
C ALA A 369 28.97 -20.40 8.57
N GLN A 370 28.13 -21.38 8.24
CA GLN A 370 26.67 -21.19 8.14
C GLN A 370 26.02 -21.05 9.52
N ILE A 371 26.51 -21.80 10.51
CA ILE A 371 25.90 -21.89 11.83
C ILE A 371 26.40 -20.79 12.79
N SER A 372 27.64 -20.30 12.62
CA SER A 372 28.22 -19.27 13.51
C SER A 372 27.35 -18.00 13.62
N PRO A 373 26.82 -17.41 12.53
CA PRO A 373 25.93 -16.24 12.63
C PRO A 373 24.67 -16.52 13.46
N ILE A 374 24.07 -17.70 13.32
CA ILE A 374 22.87 -18.10 14.06
C ILE A 374 23.17 -18.22 15.55
N ILE A 375 24.31 -18.84 15.90
CA ILE A 375 24.79 -18.92 17.28
C ILE A 375 25.01 -17.50 17.85
N ILE A 376 25.69 -16.62 17.11
CA ILE A 376 25.96 -15.24 17.55
C ILE A 376 24.65 -14.49 17.81
N ARG A 377 23.67 -14.62 16.92
CA ARG A 377 22.34 -14.02 17.10
C ARG A 377 21.66 -14.56 18.36
N GLY A 378 21.75 -15.87 18.60
CA GLY A 378 21.25 -16.49 19.82
C GLY A 378 21.93 -15.93 21.08
N ILE A 379 23.25 -15.72 21.04
CA ILE A 379 24.02 -15.10 22.13
C ILE A 379 23.59 -13.66 22.37
N GLU A 380 23.44 -12.85 21.32
CA GLU A 380 23.03 -11.43 21.44
C GLU A 380 21.61 -11.26 21.98
N GLN A 381 20.72 -12.22 21.72
CA GLN A 381 19.35 -12.24 22.24
C GLN A 381 19.24 -12.85 23.64
N SER A 382 20.32 -13.44 24.16
CA SER A 382 20.33 -14.07 25.48
C SER A 382 20.57 -13.05 26.59
N GLU A 383 19.88 -13.22 27.71
CA GLU A 383 20.18 -12.49 28.96
C GLU A 383 21.58 -12.81 29.50
N ASP A 384 22.15 -13.97 29.14
CA ASP A 384 23.46 -14.44 29.57
C ASP A 384 24.58 -14.15 28.53
N ARG A 385 24.42 -13.11 27.71
CA ARG A 385 25.38 -12.76 26.64
C ARG A 385 26.84 -12.73 27.13
N ASP A 386 27.09 -12.10 28.28
CA ASP A 386 28.42 -11.98 28.87
C ASP A 386 29.04 -13.34 29.19
N TYR A 387 28.22 -14.31 29.64
CA TYR A 387 28.68 -15.66 29.95
C TYR A 387 29.18 -16.38 28.69
N TYR A 388 28.43 -16.34 27.58
CA TYR A 388 28.81 -17.02 26.35
C TYR A 388 30.05 -16.38 25.70
N TYR A 389 30.18 -15.06 25.69
CA TYR A 389 31.39 -14.43 25.17
C TYR A 389 32.63 -14.70 26.03
N ASN A 390 32.49 -14.77 27.36
CA ASN A 390 33.59 -15.20 28.23
C ASN A 390 33.99 -16.66 27.95
N MET A 391 33.04 -17.56 27.71
CA MET A 391 33.32 -18.95 27.33
C MET A 391 34.10 -19.04 26.02
N ILE A 392 33.69 -18.30 24.99
CA ILE A 392 34.43 -18.24 23.71
C ILE A 392 35.83 -17.70 23.94
N LYS A 393 35.95 -16.61 24.71
CA LYS A 393 37.23 -15.97 25.04
C LYS A 393 38.18 -16.93 25.76
N ASP A 394 37.71 -17.69 26.75
CA ASP A 394 38.56 -18.60 27.52
C ASP A 394 39.15 -19.71 26.63
N VAL A 395 38.38 -20.23 25.68
CA VAL A 395 38.88 -21.22 24.72
C VAL A 395 39.89 -20.58 23.76
N VAL A 396 39.59 -19.40 23.23
CA VAL A 396 40.49 -18.69 22.30
C VAL A 396 41.81 -18.30 22.97
N ASP A 397 41.78 -17.79 24.21
CA ASP A 397 42.97 -17.44 24.97
C ASP A 397 43.87 -18.69 25.21
N ASN A 398 43.26 -19.85 25.44
CA ASN A 398 44.00 -21.12 25.53
C ASN A 398 44.60 -21.53 24.18
N ILE A 399 43.88 -21.33 23.07
CA ILE A 399 44.38 -21.62 21.71
C ILE A 399 45.60 -20.75 21.37
N VAL A 400 45.65 -19.50 21.80
CA VAL A 400 46.86 -18.66 21.65
C VAL A 400 48.08 -19.33 22.28
N ILE A 401 47.93 -19.90 23.48
CA ILE A 401 49.02 -20.58 24.19
C ILE A 401 49.36 -21.92 23.51
N TRP A 402 48.34 -22.73 23.18
CA TRP A 402 48.54 -24.06 22.61
C TRP A 402 49.09 -23.99 21.18
N GLY A 403 48.66 -23.03 20.36
CA GLY A 403 49.22 -22.79 19.04
C GLY A 403 50.70 -22.42 19.09
N ALA A 404 51.08 -21.56 20.04
CA ALA A 404 52.49 -21.21 20.26
C ALA A 404 53.35 -22.40 20.74
N ASN A 405 52.74 -23.38 21.41
CA ASN A 405 53.40 -24.61 21.88
C ASN A 405 53.25 -25.79 20.90
N GLU A 406 52.67 -25.57 19.71
CA GLU A 406 52.35 -26.63 18.72
C GLU A 406 51.44 -27.75 19.26
N GLU A 407 50.64 -27.49 20.30
CA GLU A 407 49.63 -28.40 20.86
C GLU A 407 48.34 -28.38 20.01
N TRP A 408 48.47 -28.62 18.70
CA TRP A 408 47.39 -28.41 17.72
C TRP A 408 46.15 -29.30 17.96
N GLU A 409 46.31 -30.58 18.25
CA GLU A 409 45.19 -31.51 18.50
C GLU A 409 44.32 -31.06 19.68
N LYS A 410 44.95 -30.48 20.70
CA LYS A 410 44.27 -29.96 21.89
C LYS A 410 43.50 -28.68 21.56
N ALA A 411 44.10 -27.79 20.77
CA ALA A 411 43.45 -26.58 20.27
C ALA A 411 42.26 -26.90 19.35
N GLU A 412 42.42 -27.89 18.45
CA GLU A 412 41.37 -28.41 17.58
C GLU A 412 40.17 -28.90 18.41
N THR A 413 40.43 -29.82 19.34
CA THR A 413 39.40 -30.46 20.17
C THR A 413 38.62 -29.43 20.98
N ALA A 414 39.32 -28.52 21.66
CA ALA A 414 38.67 -27.52 22.50
C ALA A 414 37.77 -26.56 21.70
N TYR A 415 38.19 -26.17 20.49
CA TYR A 415 37.39 -25.28 19.66
C TYR A 415 36.16 -25.97 19.06
N LEU A 416 36.30 -27.24 18.65
CA LEU A 416 35.18 -28.05 18.15
C LEU A 416 34.15 -28.32 19.25
N ASP A 417 34.60 -28.67 20.46
CA ASP A 417 33.72 -28.89 21.61
C ASP A 417 32.92 -27.62 21.95
N LEU A 418 33.58 -26.46 21.94
CA LEU A 418 32.91 -25.17 22.10
C LEU A 418 31.85 -24.94 21.01
N TYR A 419 32.20 -25.16 19.74
CA TYR A 419 31.29 -24.98 18.63
C TYR A 419 30.04 -25.87 18.76
N TYR A 420 30.22 -27.17 18.98
CA TYR A 420 29.10 -28.10 19.08
C TYR A 420 28.22 -27.83 20.31
N TYR A 421 28.82 -27.45 21.43
CA TYR A 421 28.07 -27.01 22.61
C TYR A 421 27.17 -25.81 22.31
N LEU A 422 27.71 -24.78 21.66
CA LEU A 422 26.95 -23.58 21.31
C LEU A 422 25.87 -23.86 20.25
N LYS A 423 26.18 -24.72 19.27
CA LYS A 423 25.21 -25.17 18.25
C LYS A 423 24.00 -25.84 18.90
N GLU A 424 24.23 -26.79 19.82
CA GLU A 424 23.16 -27.47 20.56
C GLU A 424 22.37 -26.48 21.44
N ARG A 425 23.07 -25.58 22.13
CA ARG A 425 22.45 -24.62 23.06
C ARG A 425 21.44 -23.69 22.41
N PHE A 426 21.65 -23.29 21.16
CA PHE A 426 20.80 -22.37 20.42
C PHE A 426 19.89 -23.07 19.40
N GLU A 427 19.66 -24.38 19.57
CA GLU A 427 18.73 -25.21 18.79
C GLU A 427 18.94 -25.14 17.27
N VAL A 428 20.19 -24.99 16.83
CA VAL A 428 20.51 -24.96 15.41
C VAL A 428 20.68 -26.40 14.91
N VAL A 429 19.58 -27.06 14.55
CA VAL A 429 19.54 -28.45 14.05
C VAL A 429 19.66 -28.51 12.54
#